data_AF-W1P9R1-F1
#
_entry.id   AF-W1P9R1-F1
#
_cell.length_a   1.000
_cell.length_b   1.000
_cell.length_c   1.000
_cell.angle_alpha   90.00
_cell.angle_beta   90.00
_cell.angle_gamma   90.00
#
_symmetry.space_group_name_H-M   'P 1'
#
loop_
_entity.id
_entity.type
_entity.pdbx_description
1 polymer ?
#
loop_
_entity_poly.entity_id
_entity_poly.type
_entity_poly.pdbx_seq_one_letter_code
_entity_poly.pdbx_strand_id
1 'polypeptide(L)'
;MNKYPSTSEKTEENENTIDYQICKRKLDRERYNLGKHLAEHCRTEYPKIVNYCLWLLAEVAVIAADIPEVIGTAAALQILFHIPIWAGVLITGLNTFLLLGLQRYGVRKLELLLATMVFLMAASYIAELAYAKPKVSQVFTGMFIPKLSGNGATGAAIALIGALLSP
;
A
#
# COMPACT_ATOMS: atom_id res chain seq x y z
N MET A 1 11.99 53.53 46.92
CA MET A 1 12.42 53.61 45.51
C MET A 1 13.52 52.58 45.34
N ASN A 2 13.39 51.72 44.32
CA ASN A 2 14.35 50.70 43.89
C ASN A 2 14.46 49.41 44.75
N LYS A 3 13.67 48.39 44.40
CA LYS A 3 14.16 47.01 44.41
C LYS A 3 14.23 46.55 42.96
N TYR A 4 15.47 46.43 42.49
CA TYR A 4 15.83 45.75 41.26
C TYR A 4 15.17 44.35 41.22
N PRO A 5 14.58 43.94 40.10
CA PRO A 5 14.06 42.60 39.94
C PRO A 5 15.21 41.59 39.98
N SER A 6 15.02 40.52 40.73
CA SER A 6 15.97 39.45 41.02
C SER A 6 16.41 38.70 39.75
N THR A 7 17.72 38.56 39.57
CA THR A 7 18.41 37.78 38.53
C THR A 7 18.08 36.28 38.53
N SER A 8 17.31 35.79 39.51
CA SER A 8 16.83 34.40 39.58
C SER A 8 15.71 34.09 38.58
N GLU A 9 14.96 35.10 38.12
CA GLU A 9 13.79 34.90 37.27
C GLU A 9 14.17 34.63 35.79
N LYS A 10 15.33 35.14 35.34
CA LYS A 10 15.81 34.95 33.96
C LYS A 10 16.48 33.60 33.71
N THR A 11 16.98 32.94 34.75
CA THR A 11 17.62 31.62 34.63
C THR A 11 16.56 30.52 34.55
N GLU A 12 15.48 30.63 35.33
CA GLU A 12 14.32 29.72 35.25
C GLU A 12 13.58 29.84 33.92
N GLU A 13 13.46 31.03 33.33
CA GLU A 13 12.77 31.23 32.05
C GLU A 13 13.52 30.60 30.84
N ASN A 14 14.85 30.57 30.90
CA ASN A 14 15.69 29.97 29.85
C ASN A 14 15.78 28.44 29.97
N GLU A 15 15.79 27.91 31.20
CA GLU A 15 15.72 26.47 31.48
C GLU A 15 14.36 25.89 31.04
N ASN A 16 13.25 26.60 31.33
CA ASN A 16 11.91 26.23 30.88
C ASN A 16 11.76 26.24 29.34
N THR A 17 12.47 27.12 28.64
CA THR A 17 12.42 27.20 27.16
C THR A 17 13.20 26.07 26.50
N ILE A 18 14.34 25.68 27.06
CA ILE A 18 15.14 24.54 26.56
C ILE A 18 14.42 23.22 26.82
N ASP A 19 13.82 23.06 28.01
CA ASP A 19 13.00 21.89 28.32
C ASP A 19 11.75 21.80 27.43
N TYR A 20 11.11 22.93 27.09
CA TYR A 20 10.00 22.94 26.14
C TYR A 20 10.42 22.49 24.73
N GLN A 21 11.61 22.89 24.27
CA GLN A 21 12.14 22.49 22.95
C GLN A 21 12.58 21.02 22.91
N ILE A 22 13.14 20.49 24.00
CA ILE A 22 13.53 19.07 24.13
C ILE A 22 12.28 18.19 24.28
N CYS A 23 11.30 18.62 25.07
CA CYS A 23 10.01 17.94 25.23
C CYS A 23 9.23 17.92 23.91
N LYS A 24 9.24 19.01 23.14
CA LYS A 24 8.61 19.07 21.81
C LYS A 24 9.26 18.12 20.80
N ARG A 25 10.59 18.05 20.73
CA ARG A 25 11.29 17.09 19.85
C ARG A 25 11.11 15.62 20.28
N LYS A 26 10.89 15.34 21.57
CA LYS A 26 10.54 14.00 22.07
C LYS A 26 9.08 13.64 21.77
N LEU A 27 8.15 14.58 21.93
CA LEU A 27 6.73 14.41 21.56
C LEU A 27 6.53 14.22 20.05
N ASP A 28 7.29 14.93 19.21
CA ASP A 28 7.25 14.76 17.75
C ASP A 28 7.85 13.40 17.31
N ARG A 29 8.83 12.87 18.06
CA ARG A 29 9.41 11.54 17.82
C ARG A 29 8.55 10.40 18.39
N GLU A 30 7.75 10.64 19.43
CA GLU A 30 6.73 9.70 19.94
C GLU A 30 5.49 9.64 19.06
N ARG A 31 5.04 10.77 18.49
CA ARG A 31 3.88 10.81 17.57
C ARG A 31 4.11 10.10 16.24
N TYR A 32 5.36 9.82 15.89
CA TYR A 32 5.73 9.06 14.70
C TYR A 32 5.44 7.55 14.84
N ASN A 33 5.14 7.03 16.04
CA ASN A 33 5.15 5.59 16.30
C ASN A 33 3.86 4.91 16.82
N LEU A 34 2.71 5.56 17.04
CA LEU A 34 1.56 4.80 17.57
C LEU A 34 0.15 5.30 17.20
N GLY A 35 -0.36 4.80 16.07
CA GLY A 35 -1.81 4.54 15.93
C GLY A 35 -2.64 5.52 15.11
N LYS A 36 -2.02 6.52 14.46
CA LYS A 36 -2.74 7.38 13.50
C LYS A 36 -2.57 6.87 12.08
N HIS A 37 -3.66 6.72 11.35
CA HIS A 37 -3.64 6.38 9.94
C HIS A 37 -2.85 7.45 9.16
N LEU A 38 -2.10 7.05 8.12
CA LEU A 38 -1.30 7.96 7.28
C LEU A 38 -2.11 9.18 6.82
N ALA A 39 -3.40 8.97 6.53
CA ALA A 39 -4.37 10.01 6.19
C ALA A 39 -4.54 11.09 7.27
N GLU A 40 -4.50 10.74 8.57
CA GLU A 40 -4.60 11.71 9.67
C GLU A 40 -3.33 12.54 9.83
N HIS A 41 -2.17 11.95 9.50
CA HIS A 41 -0.90 12.66 9.51
C HIS A 41 -0.88 13.70 8.37
N CYS A 42 -1.20 13.26 7.14
CA CYS A 42 -1.33 14.17 6.00
C CYS A 42 -2.39 15.25 6.26
N ARG A 43 -3.53 14.91 6.87
CA ARG A 43 -4.59 15.90 7.15
C ARG A 43 -4.17 17.00 8.11
N THR A 44 -3.22 16.72 9.01
CA THR A 44 -2.73 17.67 10.01
C THR A 44 -1.67 18.62 9.43
N GLU A 45 -0.88 18.17 8.45
CA GLU A 45 0.15 18.99 7.78
C GLU A 45 -0.39 19.78 6.58
N TYR A 46 -1.36 19.25 5.83
CA TYR A 46 -1.79 19.86 4.57
C TYR A 46 -2.99 20.81 4.70
N PRO A 47 -3.03 21.89 3.90
CA PRO A 47 -4.16 22.81 3.85
C PRO A 47 -5.44 22.11 3.35
N LYS A 48 -6.61 22.61 3.74
CA LYS A 48 -7.92 21.96 3.51
C LYS A 48 -8.17 21.55 2.05
N ILE A 49 -7.69 22.32 1.08
CA ILE A 49 -7.85 22.06 -0.36
C ILE A 49 -7.08 20.80 -0.79
N VAL A 50 -5.85 20.63 -0.32
CA VAL A 50 -5.00 19.47 -0.65
C VAL A 50 -5.58 18.19 -0.06
N ASN A 51 -6.16 18.26 1.15
CA ASN A 51 -6.85 17.13 1.76
C ASN A 51 -8.06 16.63 0.96
N TYR A 52 -8.84 17.52 0.33
CA TYR A 52 -9.92 17.10 -0.56
C TYR A 52 -9.40 16.41 -1.82
N CYS A 53 -8.27 16.90 -2.38
CA CYS A 53 -7.63 16.27 -3.54
C CYS A 53 -7.09 14.87 -3.19
N LEU A 54 -6.40 14.73 -2.05
CA LEU A 54 -5.90 13.45 -1.54
C LEU A 54 -7.03 12.44 -1.30
N TRP A 55 -8.16 12.89 -0.75
CA TRP A 55 -9.33 12.04 -0.55
C TRP A 55 -9.90 11.54 -1.88
N LEU A 56 -10.04 12.41 -2.87
CA LEU A 56 -10.52 12.02 -4.20
C LEU A 56 -9.56 11.02 -4.88
N LEU A 57 -8.25 11.25 -4.77
CA LEU A 57 -7.25 10.36 -5.33
C LEU A 57 -7.30 8.97 -4.69
N ALA A 58 -7.45 8.91 -3.36
CA ALA A 58 -7.59 7.64 -2.64
C ALA A 58 -8.86 6.88 -3.06
N GLU A 59 -10.00 7.58 -3.20
CA GLU A 59 -11.26 6.97 -3.65
C GLU A 59 -11.12 6.38 -5.06
N VAL A 60 -10.54 7.15 -5.99
CA VAL A 60 -10.29 6.69 -7.36
C VAL A 60 -9.30 5.52 -7.38
N ALA A 61 -8.27 5.53 -6.54
CA ALA A 61 -7.30 4.45 -6.45
C ALA A 61 -7.92 3.15 -5.94
N VAL A 62 -8.80 3.20 -4.94
CA VAL A 62 -9.52 2.03 -4.43
C VAL A 62 -10.42 1.43 -5.52
N ILE A 63 -11.16 2.27 -6.26
CA ILE A 63 -11.98 1.79 -7.39
C ILE A 63 -11.09 1.19 -8.48
N ALA A 64 -9.96 1.82 -8.80
CA ALA A 64 -9.02 1.33 -9.81
C ALA A 64 -8.38 0.00 -9.45
N ALA A 65 -8.13 -0.27 -8.16
CA ALA A 65 -7.57 -1.52 -7.68
C ALA A 65 -8.53 -2.72 -7.81
N ASP A 66 -9.85 -2.48 -7.77
CA ASP A 66 -10.88 -3.52 -7.88
C ASP A 66 -11.19 -3.92 -9.34
N ILE A 67 -11.01 -2.99 -10.29
CA ILE A 67 -11.30 -3.23 -11.73
C ILE A 67 -10.57 -4.48 -12.29
N PRO A 68 -9.25 -4.67 -12.06
CA PRO A 68 -8.54 -5.85 -12.53
C PRO A 68 -9.09 -7.17 -11.97
N GLU A 69 -9.61 -7.17 -10.73
CA GLU A 69 -10.19 -8.36 -10.11
C GLU A 69 -11.47 -8.80 -10.84
N VAL A 70 -12.36 -7.85 -11.12
CA VAL A 70 -13.61 -8.10 -11.87
C VAL A 70 -13.31 -8.55 -13.30
N ILE A 71 -12.38 -7.88 -13.98
CA ILE A 71 -12.02 -8.22 -15.37
C ILE A 71 -11.35 -9.59 -15.42
N GLY A 72 -10.43 -9.88 -14.50
CA GLY A 72 -9.69 -11.14 -14.45
C GLY A 72 -10.61 -12.34 -14.19
N THR A 73 -11.52 -12.21 -13.22
CA THR A 73 -12.49 -13.28 -12.90
C THR A 73 -13.49 -13.52 -14.03
N ALA A 74 -14.00 -12.45 -14.67
CA ALA A 74 -14.87 -12.57 -15.83
C ALA A 74 -14.19 -13.23 -17.02
N ALA A 75 -12.94 -12.85 -17.33
CA ALA A 75 -12.16 -13.45 -18.41
C ALA A 75 -11.83 -14.92 -18.12
N ALA A 76 -11.46 -15.26 -16.89
CA ALA A 76 -11.15 -16.63 -16.48
C ALA A 76 -12.38 -17.54 -16.63
N LEU A 77 -13.56 -17.10 -16.19
CA LEU A 77 -14.80 -17.86 -16.31
C LEU A 77 -15.26 -18.02 -17.77
N GLN A 78 -15.04 -16.99 -18.59
CA GLN A 78 -15.34 -17.06 -20.02
C GLN A 78 -14.48 -18.14 -20.71
N ILE A 79 -13.19 -18.21 -20.40
CA ILE A 79 -12.30 -19.22 -20.98
C ILE A 79 -12.63 -20.62 -20.44
N LEU A 80 -12.88 -20.76 -19.15
CA LEU A 80 -13.06 -22.07 -18.50
C LEU A 80 -14.43 -22.72 -18.78
N PHE A 81 -15.50 -21.92 -18.78
CA PHE A 81 -16.87 -22.44 -18.86
C PHE A 81 -17.68 -21.89 -20.05
N HIS A 82 -17.11 -20.97 -20.85
CA HIS A 82 -17.81 -20.28 -21.94
C HIS A 82 -19.13 -19.61 -21.50
N ILE A 83 -19.18 -19.17 -20.25
CA ILE A 83 -20.33 -18.49 -19.63
C ILE A 83 -20.29 -16.98 -19.98
N PRO A 84 -21.44 -16.31 -20.12
CA PRO A 84 -21.51 -14.86 -20.35
C PRO A 84 -20.91 -14.04 -19.20
N ILE A 85 -20.27 -12.92 -19.57
CA ILE A 85 -19.54 -11.99 -18.70
C ILE A 85 -20.38 -11.51 -17.50
N TRP A 86 -21.70 -11.33 -17.69
CA TRP A 86 -22.64 -10.92 -16.63
C TRP A 86 -22.60 -11.84 -15.41
N ALA A 87 -22.45 -13.15 -15.60
CA ALA A 87 -22.35 -14.10 -14.50
C ALA A 87 -21.01 -13.98 -13.76
N GLY A 88 -19.94 -13.66 -14.49
CA GLY A 88 -18.61 -13.42 -13.90
C GLY A 88 -18.63 -12.23 -12.94
N VAL A 89 -19.22 -11.11 -13.35
CA VAL A 89 -19.36 -9.91 -12.49
C VAL A 89 -20.16 -10.21 -11.21
N LEU A 90 -21.21 -11.04 -11.32
CA LEU A 90 -22.04 -11.41 -10.16
C LEU A 90 -21.23 -12.27 -9.15
N ILE A 91 -20.38 -13.16 -9.65
CA ILE A 91 -19.47 -13.96 -8.81
C ILE A 91 -18.42 -13.07 -8.14
N THR A 92 -17.88 -12.05 -8.81
CA THR A 92 -16.94 -11.11 -8.18
C THR A 92 -17.59 -10.34 -7.04
N GLY A 93 -18.82 -9.85 -7.22
CA GLY A 93 -19.57 -9.21 -6.13
C GLY A 93 -19.79 -10.15 -4.93
N LEU A 94 -20.03 -11.45 -5.20
CA LEU A 94 -20.08 -12.47 -4.15
C LEU A 94 -18.72 -12.65 -3.45
N ASN A 95 -17.60 -12.59 -4.18
CA ASN A 95 -16.26 -12.67 -3.60
C ASN A 95 -15.97 -11.51 -2.63
N THR A 96 -16.28 -10.27 -3.02
CA THR A 96 -16.14 -9.10 -2.14
C THR A 96 -17.03 -9.25 -0.89
N PHE A 97 -18.26 -9.73 -1.06
CA PHE A 97 -19.18 -9.98 0.05
C PHE A 97 -18.67 -11.09 0.99
N LEU A 98 -18.10 -12.16 0.43
CA LEU A 98 -17.46 -13.24 1.18
C LEU A 98 -16.31 -12.69 2.03
N LEU A 99 -15.46 -11.83 1.44
CA LEU A 99 -14.33 -11.21 2.13
C LEU A 99 -14.81 -10.33 3.30
N LEU A 100 -15.81 -9.47 3.07
CA LEU A 100 -16.43 -8.65 4.12
C LEU A 100 -17.07 -9.50 5.23
N GLY A 101 -17.76 -10.58 4.85
CA GLY A 101 -18.32 -11.54 5.80
C GLY A 101 -17.25 -12.19 6.66
N LEU A 102 -16.11 -12.56 6.05
CA LEU A 102 -15.02 -13.22 6.73
C LEU A 102 -14.21 -12.27 7.63
N GLN A 103 -14.13 -10.98 7.30
CA GLN A 103 -13.57 -9.95 8.19
C GLN A 103 -14.26 -9.96 9.57
N ARG A 104 -15.57 -10.20 9.61
CA ARG A 104 -16.34 -10.28 10.88
C ARG A 104 -16.01 -11.53 11.72
N TYR A 105 -15.56 -12.61 11.09
CA TYR A 105 -15.25 -13.89 11.76
C TYR A 105 -13.87 -13.92 12.45
N GLY A 106 -13.02 -12.91 12.21
CA GLY A 106 -11.78 -12.69 12.96
C GLY A 106 -10.53 -12.69 12.08
N VAL A 107 -9.57 -11.83 12.46
CA VAL A 107 -8.36 -11.51 11.69
C VAL A 107 -7.51 -12.75 11.36
N ARG A 108 -7.38 -13.70 12.29
CA ARG A 108 -6.56 -14.91 12.09
C ARG A 108 -7.07 -15.80 10.95
N LYS A 109 -8.39 -15.86 10.73
CA LYS A 109 -8.99 -16.67 9.66
C LYS A 109 -8.81 -15.98 8.30
N LEU A 110 -8.93 -14.66 8.29
CA LEU A 110 -8.71 -13.84 7.10
C LEU A 110 -7.26 -13.89 6.62
N GLU A 111 -6.29 -13.83 7.55
CA GLU A 111 -4.86 -13.95 7.23
C GLU A 111 -4.54 -15.27 6.55
N LEU A 112 -5.04 -16.39 7.09
CA LEU A 112 -4.83 -17.71 6.49
C LEU A 112 -5.49 -17.81 5.10
N LEU A 113 -6.68 -17.25 4.92
CA LEU A 113 -7.36 -17.24 3.62
C LEU A 113 -6.50 -16.51 2.57
N LEU A 114 -6.04 -15.30 2.88
CA LEU A 114 -5.20 -14.52 1.95
C LEU A 114 -3.87 -15.23 1.67
N ALA A 115 -3.23 -15.79 2.69
CA ALA A 115 -1.99 -16.55 2.52
C ALA A 115 -2.19 -17.78 1.61
N THR A 116 -3.29 -18.52 1.78
CA THR A 116 -3.60 -19.67 0.92
C THR A 116 -3.92 -19.28 -0.52
N MET A 117 -4.63 -18.16 -0.73
CA MET A 117 -4.88 -17.60 -2.08
C MET A 117 -3.57 -17.23 -2.79
N VAL A 118 -2.67 -16.49 -2.13
CA VAL A 118 -1.37 -16.11 -2.69
C VAL A 118 -0.51 -17.35 -2.95
N PHE A 119 -0.53 -18.32 -2.05
CA PHE A 119 0.19 -19.59 -2.24
C PHE A 119 -0.30 -20.35 -3.47
N LEU A 120 -1.62 -20.42 -3.70
CA LEU A 120 -2.19 -21.05 -4.90
C LEU A 120 -1.74 -20.35 -6.19
N MET A 121 -1.74 -19.00 -6.20
CA MET A 121 -1.23 -18.23 -7.33
C MET A 121 0.26 -18.54 -7.59
N ALA A 122 1.10 -18.49 -6.56
CA ALA A 122 2.52 -18.80 -6.69
C ALA A 122 2.76 -20.24 -7.18
N ALA A 123 2.01 -21.21 -6.65
CA ALA A 123 2.11 -22.60 -7.05
C ALA A 123 1.74 -22.81 -8.52
N SER A 124 0.66 -22.17 -8.99
CA SER A 124 0.27 -22.24 -10.41
C SER A 124 1.36 -21.69 -11.33
N TYR A 125 1.98 -20.57 -10.96
CA TYR A 125 3.05 -19.95 -11.75
C TYR A 125 4.32 -20.81 -11.78
N ILE A 126 4.69 -21.42 -10.64
CA ILE A 126 5.82 -22.36 -10.57
C ILE A 126 5.56 -23.60 -11.44
N ALA A 127 4.32 -24.12 -11.43
CA ALA A 127 3.95 -25.27 -12.25
C ALA A 127 4.06 -24.95 -13.75
N GLU A 128 3.57 -23.77 -14.19
CA GLU A 128 3.72 -23.32 -15.57
C GLU A 128 5.18 -23.11 -15.97
N LEU A 129 5.98 -22.49 -15.10
CA LEU A 129 7.43 -22.31 -15.33
C LEU A 129 8.17 -23.65 -15.45
N ALA A 130 7.82 -24.63 -14.62
CA ALA A 130 8.41 -25.97 -14.70
C ALA A 130 8.05 -26.67 -16.01
N TYR A 131 6.81 -26.50 -16.48
CA TYR A 131 6.36 -27.05 -17.77
C TYR A 131 7.03 -26.38 -18.97
N ALA A 132 7.21 -25.06 -18.92
CA ALA A 132 7.83 -24.27 -20.00
C ALA A 132 9.32 -24.59 -20.24
N LYS A 133 9.99 -25.31 -19.30
CA LYS A 133 11.42 -25.67 -19.34
C LYS A 133 12.33 -24.53 -19.82
N PRO A 134 12.30 -23.34 -19.19
CA PRO A 134 13.17 -22.25 -19.57
C PRO A 134 14.64 -22.63 -19.30
N LYS A 135 15.55 -22.14 -20.14
CA LYS A 135 16.99 -22.26 -19.90
C LYS A 135 17.33 -21.46 -18.64
N VAL A 136 17.44 -22.15 -17.51
CA VAL A 136 17.70 -21.55 -16.19
C VAL A 136 18.94 -20.64 -16.19
N SER A 137 19.97 -20.99 -16.96
CA SER A 137 21.19 -20.17 -17.07
C SER A 137 20.91 -18.78 -17.66
N GLN A 138 19.98 -18.67 -18.60
CA GLN A 138 19.61 -17.39 -19.22
C GLN A 138 18.71 -16.56 -18.29
N VAL A 139 17.85 -17.20 -17.50
CA VAL A 139 17.01 -16.53 -16.49
C VAL A 139 17.88 -15.91 -15.40
N PHE A 140 18.85 -16.66 -14.86
CA PHE A 140 19.79 -16.12 -13.87
C PHE A 140 20.64 -14.99 -14.46
N THR A 141 21.13 -15.14 -15.70
CA THR A 141 21.91 -14.08 -16.35
C THR A 141 21.07 -12.81 -16.57
N GLY A 142 19.78 -12.94 -16.93
CA GLY A 142 18.87 -11.81 -17.11
C GLY A 142 18.44 -11.13 -15.81
N MET A 143 18.40 -11.88 -14.70
CA MET A 143 18.11 -11.34 -13.36
C MET A 143 19.26 -10.47 -12.83
N PHE A 144 20.51 -10.85 -13.10
CA PHE A 144 21.69 -10.13 -12.62
C PHE A 144 22.22 -9.06 -13.58
N ILE A 145 21.95 -9.20 -14.89
CA ILE A 145 22.38 -8.24 -15.90
C ILE A 145 21.14 -7.69 -16.62
N PRO A 146 20.55 -6.58 -16.13
CA PRO A 146 19.43 -5.94 -16.80
C PRO A 146 19.91 -5.37 -18.14
N LYS A 147 19.62 -6.07 -19.23
CA LYS A 147 19.91 -5.60 -20.59
C LYS A 147 18.76 -4.73 -21.09
N LEU A 148 18.90 -3.41 -20.97
CA LEU A 148 18.00 -2.45 -21.61
C LEU A 148 18.35 -2.32 -23.11
N SER A 149 18.16 -3.39 -23.86
CA SER A 149 18.41 -3.41 -25.30
C SER A 149 17.07 -3.42 -26.05
N GLY A 150 16.50 -2.23 -26.28
CA GLY A 150 15.31 -2.05 -27.13
C GLY A 150 14.54 -0.76 -26.85
N ASN A 151 13.90 -0.19 -27.88
CA ASN A 151 13.15 1.08 -27.86
C ASN A 151 11.86 1.07 -26.99
N GLY A 152 11.65 0.07 -26.14
CA GLY A 152 10.52 -0.02 -25.21
C GLY A 152 10.88 -0.59 -23.83
N ALA A 153 12.13 -1.03 -23.62
CA ALA A 153 12.54 -1.67 -22.37
C ALA A 153 12.48 -0.71 -21.18
N THR A 154 12.83 0.56 -21.38
CA THR A 154 12.76 1.60 -20.35
C THR A 154 11.31 1.89 -19.95
N GLY A 155 10.39 1.93 -20.91
CA GLY A 155 8.96 2.14 -20.64
C GLY A 155 8.35 1.00 -19.83
N ALA A 156 8.68 -0.25 -20.19
CA ALA A 156 8.27 -1.42 -19.42
C ALA A 156 8.84 -1.41 -18.00
N ALA A 157 10.11 -1.03 -17.82
CA ALA A 157 10.72 -0.94 -16.50
C ALA A 157 10.05 0.12 -15.61
N ILE A 158 9.78 1.32 -16.16
CA ILE A 158 9.07 2.39 -15.44
C ILE A 158 7.65 1.93 -15.08
N ALA A 159 6.94 1.26 -16.00
CA ALA A 159 5.61 0.73 -15.75
C ALA A 159 5.59 -0.33 -14.64
N LEU A 160 6.59 -1.23 -14.61
CA LEU A 160 6.70 -2.27 -13.59
C LEU A 160 6.97 -1.68 -12.20
N ILE A 161 7.84 -0.66 -12.12
CA ILE A 161 8.08 0.08 -10.88
C ILE A 161 6.81 0.81 -10.42
N GLY A 162 6.10 1.46 -11.34
CA GLY A 162 4.83 2.13 -11.04
C GLY A 162 3.75 1.19 -10.54
N ALA A 163 3.64 -0.02 -11.11
CA ALA A 163 2.67 -1.02 -10.69
C ALA A 163 2.97 -1.62 -9.30
N LEU A 164 4.23 -1.63 -8.88
CA LEU A 164 4.64 -2.12 -7.55
C LEU A 164 4.22 -1.16 -6.42
N LEU A 165 4.01 0.11 -6.76
CA LEU A 165 3.66 1.18 -5.84
C LEU A 165 2.15 1.42 -5.90
N SER A 166 1.38 0.72 -5.05
CA SER A 166 -0.03 1.03 -4.84
C SER A 166 -0.18 2.19 -3.84
N PRO A 167 -0.98 3.23 -4.15
CA PRO A 167 -1.23 4.35 -3.23
C PRO A 167 -2.11 3.98 -2.03
#